data_AF-A0A1Z5JPE9-F1
#
_entry.id   AF-A0A1Z5JPE9-F1
#
_cell.length_a   1.000
_cell.length_b   1.000
_cell.length_c   1.000
_cell.angle_alpha   90.00
_cell.angle_beta   90.00
_cell.angle_gamma   90.00
#
_symmetry.space_group_name_H-M   'P 1'
#
loop_
_entity.id
_entity.type
_entity.pdbx_description
1 polymer ?
#
loop_
_entity_poly.entity_id
_entity_poly.type
_entity_poly.pdbx_seq_one_letter_code
_entity_poly.pdbx_strand_id
1 'polypeptide(L)'
;MTSKMRKRLILALFSLILTASADDECGLYLAISSTATAEENTWGVYAGRDIPARSAIGFPEIGINMPHLKANTYFAEDGDEESEEYLGQIVDFLESNIWVPGPAGALFELVKGRSTSAIPGAGALAAFNTKLTNVEWNATAAYMKPYWGEEMEKTHSNRGAISPFYHVMVQSKVDIPAGSELFMDYGENWANDEEEADLHGEDWDELDQTIDDMIQFFDKHKEKLDADAKLQVYNFLLKDVMNAAVGVDKAHRITSILPSQPDDLNQVKEAGGALKYSEPDVYRKIEWLKQYGRCMDNIRPGPSTIPNAGRGAFANRNIPQGGLVAPVPLVHIPDSIILDMHDLTLSEDGDYMRESDNVVHRQLLLNYVYGHPESSMVFYPTGSIVSFINHADEPNAKLVWSDHPSNSKVWFETEPEDLISEEHQHIGLLMEVVAVRDIKEGEEIFIDYGKEWKEAWEEHNKKFDRLVKDGKIPSTWPVRAVDMNNKYQSVGYRTKEELAKDPYPENVRLAAFIVLKGGKQSGAMEENVYEWGFEEEEGSFHHDQLRTVEIVQRRSVEESKSAAPYLYLVKSISNKKREVFIDNVPHEAIVFVDAPGTSDQFFNDSFRHYIGIPDEIFPQGWRNAVKED
;
A
#
# COMPACT_ATOMS: atom_id res chain seq x y z
N MET A 1 9.59 -69.82 -5.90
CA MET A 1 9.60 -68.41 -6.35
C MET A 1 9.66 -67.52 -5.13
N THR A 2 10.49 -66.49 -5.19
CA THR A 2 11.31 -66.01 -4.08
C THR A 2 10.78 -64.74 -3.41
N SER A 3 11.08 -64.64 -2.12
CA SER A 3 11.42 -63.49 -1.25
C SER A 3 11.69 -62.10 -1.87
N LYS A 4 11.87 -61.96 -3.19
CA LYS A 4 12.08 -60.69 -3.91
C LYS A 4 10.83 -59.81 -4.06
N MET A 5 9.62 -60.32 -3.87
CA MET A 5 8.39 -59.53 -4.06
C MET A 5 7.92 -58.75 -2.82
N ARG A 6 8.35 -59.14 -1.60
CA ARG A 6 8.00 -58.42 -0.36
C ARG A 6 8.89 -57.20 -0.07
N LYS A 7 10.10 -57.12 -0.62
CA LYS A 7 11.00 -55.97 -0.45
C LYS A 7 10.71 -54.78 -1.38
N ARG A 8 9.84 -54.94 -2.38
CA ARG A 8 9.42 -53.83 -3.26
C ARG A 8 8.12 -53.15 -2.85
N LEU A 9 7.36 -53.72 -1.92
CA LEU A 9 6.13 -53.10 -1.40
C LEU A 9 6.38 -52.23 -0.15
N ILE A 10 7.50 -52.43 0.56
CA ILE A 10 7.85 -51.65 1.76
C ILE A 10 8.69 -50.40 1.43
N LEU A 11 9.32 -50.34 0.24
CA LEU A 11 10.02 -49.13 -0.23
C LEU A 11 9.13 -48.15 -1.02
N ALA A 12 7.90 -48.54 -1.36
CA ALA A 12 6.94 -47.68 -2.06
C ALA A 12 5.98 -46.94 -1.09
N LEU A 13 6.11 -47.17 0.21
CA LEU A 13 5.28 -46.57 1.27
C LEU A 13 6.02 -45.49 2.08
N PHE A 14 7.23 -45.09 1.67
CA PHE A 14 8.05 -44.07 2.36
C PHE A 14 8.57 -42.93 1.46
N SER A 15 8.03 -42.77 0.26
CA SER A 15 8.38 -41.65 -0.64
C SER A 15 7.16 -41.01 -1.32
N LEU A 16 6.01 -40.99 -0.65
CA LEU A 16 5.02 -39.94 -0.86
C LEU A 16 5.33 -38.79 0.10
N ILE A 17 6.56 -38.26 0.01
CA ILE A 17 6.73 -36.85 0.34
C ILE A 17 6.04 -36.17 -0.84
N LEU A 18 4.81 -35.70 -0.62
CA LEU A 18 4.24 -34.66 -1.47
C LEU A 18 5.33 -33.59 -1.49
N THR A 19 6.06 -33.49 -2.59
CA THR A 19 6.76 -32.26 -2.93
C THR A 19 5.62 -31.27 -3.10
N ALA A 20 5.32 -30.56 -2.02
CA ALA A 20 4.50 -29.36 -2.06
C ALA A 20 5.03 -28.55 -3.25
N SER A 21 4.11 -28.11 -4.11
CA SER A 21 4.51 -27.23 -5.21
C SER A 21 5.26 -26.04 -4.61
N ALA A 22 6.21 -25.46 -5.34
CA ALA A 22 6.78 -24.17 -4.92
C ALA A 22 5.68 -23.09 -4.71
N ASP A 23 4.49 -23.31 -5.26
CA ASP A 23 3.30 -22.47 -5.10
C ASP A 23 2.55 -22.68 -3.76
N ASP A 24 2.84 -23.76 -3.00
CA ASP A 24 2.20 -24.03 -1.71
C ASP A 24 2.88 -23.33 -0.53
N GLU A 25 4.06 -22.71 -0.73
CA GLU A 25 4.77 -21.98 0.32
C GLU A 25 4.31 -20.53 0.43
N CYS A 26 4.29 -20.00 1.65
CA CYS A 26 3.86 -18.62 1.88
C CYS A 26 4.94 -17.64 1.41
N GLY A 27 4.58 -16.71 0.53
CA GLY A 27 5.50 -15.73 -0.05
C GLY A 27 5.73 -14.51 0.84
N LEU A 28 4.78 -14.18 1.72
CA LEU A 28 4.88 -13.07 2.68
C LEU A 28 4.29 -13.46 4.03
N TYR A 29 5.00 -13.14 5.10
CA TYR A 29 4.56 -13.38 6.47
C TYR A 29 4.35 -12.06 7.20
N LEU A 30 3.27 -11.97 7.97
CA LEU A 30 3.12 -10.98 9.03
C LEU A 30 3.74 -11.54 10.30
N ALA A 31 4.62 -10.78 10.95
CA ALA A 31 5.15 -11.12 12.27
C ALA A 31 5.47 -9.84 13.06
N ILE A 32 5.96 -9.98 14.28
CA ILE A 32 6.43 -8.83 15.06
C ILE A 32 7.65 -8.24 14.38
N SER A 33 7.60 -6.93 14.12
CA SER A 33 8.65 -6.18 13.45
C SER A 33 9.96 -6.21 14.25
N SER A 34 11.09 -6.10 13.55
CA SER A 34 12.38 -5.90 14.18
C SER A 34 12.50 -4.53 14.86
N THR A 35 11.62 -3.58 14.55
CA THR A 35 11.57 -2.25 15.18
C THR A 35 10.63 -2.22 16.38
N ALA A 36 9.92 -3.31 16.68
CA ALA A 36 9.07 -3.42 17.86
C ALA A 36 9.89 -3.29 19.15
N THR A 37 9.32 -2.64 20.16
CA THR A 37 9.93 -2.50 21.48
C THR A 37 9.27 -3.44 22.49
N ALA A 38 9.78 -3.49 23.72
CA ALA A 38 9.12 -4.26 24.79
C ALA A 38 7.75 -3.69 25.18
N GLU A 39 7.51 -2.41 24.88
CA GLU A 39 6.31 -1.65 25.23
C GLU A 39 5.34 -1.57 24.03
N GLU A 40 5.86 -1.58 22.80
CA GLU A 40 5.10 -1.42 21.57
C GLU A 40 5.29 -2.63 20.64
N ASN A 41 4.26 -3.48 20.56
CA ASN A 41 4.24 -4.61 19.62
C ASN A 41 3.80 -4.11 18.24
N THR A 42 4.75 -3.68 17.42
CA THR A 42 4.47 -3.32 16.02
C THR A 42 4.55 -4.54 15.10
N TRP A 43 3.71 -4.54 14.08
CA TRP A 43 3.70 -5.58 13.05
C TRP A 43 4.63 -5.22 11.90
N GLY A 44 5.31 -6.22 11.36
CA GLY A 44 6.19 -6.14 10.19
C GLY A 44 5.85 -7.21 9.16
N VAL A 45 6.23 -6.95 7.90
CA VAL A 45 6.08 -7.91 6.79
C VAL A 45 7.44 -8.51 6.45
N TYR A 46 7.51 -9.83 6.35
CA TYR A 46 8.71 -10.58 6.03
C TYR A 46 8.59 -11.34 4.72
N ALA A 47 9.65 -11.32 3.92
CA ALA A 47 9.76 -12.13 2.71
C ALA A 47 9.80 -13.61 3.07
N GLY A 48 8.86 -14.41 2.57
CA GLY A 48 8.84 -15.86 2.75
C GLY A 48 9.75 -16.63 1.79
N ARG A 49 10.24 -15.94 0.76
CA ARG A 49 11.10 -16.44 -0.33
C ARG A 49 11.99 -15.31 -0.84
N ASP A 50 13.00 -15.65 -1.63
CA ASP A 50 13.82 -14.64 -2.29
C ASP A 50 12.97 -13.83 -3.28
N ILE A 51 13.09 -12.51 -3.25
CA ILE A 51 12.40 -11.56 -4.12
C ILE A 51 13.45 -10.81 -4.92
N PRO A 52 13.54 -11.00 -6.25
CA PRO A 52 14.47 -10.25 -7.07
C PRO A 52 14.18 -8.74 -7.05
N ALA A 53 15.18 -7.90 -7.31
CA ALA A 53 14.99 -6.47 -7.50
C ALA A 53 13.91 -6.16 -8.57
N ARG A 54 13.20 -5.05 -8.39
CA ARG A 54 12.12 -4.58 -9.28
C ARG A 54 10.98 -5.60 -9.47
N SER A 55 10.77 -6.49 -8.50
CA SER A 55 9.67 -7.45 -8.50
C SER A 55 8.54 -6.99 -7.59
N ALA A 56 7.30 -7.30 -7.96
CA ALA A 56 6.15 -6.98 -7.14
C ALA A 56 6.22 -7.69 -5.78
N ILE A 57 5.84 -6.97 -4.73
CA ILE A 57 5.70 -7.47 -3.36
C ILE A 57 4.24 -7.88 -3.16
N GLY A 58 4.01 -9.19 -2.99
CA GLY A 58 2.68 -9.72 -2.76
C GLY A 58 1.74 -9.48 -3.95
N PHE A 59 0.49 -9.16 -3.64
CA PHE A 59 -0.54 -8.89 -4.64
C PHE A 59 -0.92 -7.40 -4.67
N PRO A 60 -1.43 -6.89 -5.80
CA PRO A 60 -1.87 -5.50 -5.92
C PRO A 60 -3.06 -5.21 -5.00
N GLU A 61 -2.98 -4.09 -4.28
CA GLU A 61 -3.95 -3.69 -3.27
C GLU A 61 -4.98 -2.67 -3.79
N ILE A 62 -5.95 -2.37 -2.94
CA ILE A 62 -6.93 -1.30 -3.14
C ILE A 62 -6.41 0.02 -2.52
N GLY A 63 -6.63 1.14 -3.18
CA GLY A 63 -6.50 2.46 -2.56
C GLY A 63 -7.87 2.95 -2.13
N ILE A 64 -7.99 3.50 -0.92
CA ILE A 64 -9.25 4.01 -0.39
C ILE A 64 -9.02 5.47 -0.02
N ASN A 65 -9.49 6.37 -0.88
CA ASN A 65 -9.24 7.79 -0.71
C ASN A 65 -10.28 8.43 0.21
N MET A 66 -9.83 9.37 1.01
CA MET A 66 -10.61 10.17 1.92
C MET A 66 -10.36 11.65 1.61
N PRO A 67 -11.15 12.24 0.69
CA PRO A 67 -11.02 13.65 0.37
C PRO A 67 -11.37 14.49 1.59
N HIS A 68 -10.53 15.51 1.86
CA HIS A 68 -10.76 16.51 2.89
C HIS A 68 -10.93 15.96 4.31
N LEU A 69 -10.35 14.79 4.64
CA LEU A 69 -10.52 14.13 5.95
C LEU A 69 -10.32 15.11 7.12
N LYS A 70 -9.14 15.72 7.21
CA LYS A 70 -8.81 16.72 8.23
C LYS A 70 -9.71 17.95 8.21
N ALA A 71 -10.12 18.43 7.04
CA ALA A 71 -10.99 19.60 6.94
C ALA A 71 -12.43 19.35 7.45
N ASN A 72 -12.86 18.09 7.50
CA ASN A 72 -14.18 17.73 8.05
C ASN A 72 -14.22 17.75 9.59
N THR A 73 -13.07 17.87 10.27
CA THR A 73 -13.00 17.88 11.75
C THR A 73 -12.81 19.26 12.38
N TYR A 74 -12.53 20.31 11.60
CA TYR A 74 -12.35 21.69 12.09
C TYR A 74 -13.51 22.60 11.72
N PHE A 75 -13.99 23.40 12.67
CA PHE A 75 -15.07 24.38 12.45
C PHE A 75 -14.55 25.71 11.93
N ALA A 76 -15.39 26.40 11.14
CA ALA A 76 -15.10 27.75 10.67
C ALA A 76 -15.37 28.86 11.70
N GLU A 77 -16.16 28.60 12.75
CA GLU A 77 -16.53 29.56 13.81
C GLU A 77 -16.49 28.86 15.18
N ASP A 78 -15.93 29.53 16.21
CA ASP A 78 -15.87 29.18 17.66
C ASP A 78 -16.39 27.78 18.03
N GLY A 79 -15.72 26.73 17.50
CA GLY A 79 -16.02 25.34 17.81
C GLY A 79 -15.69 25.00 19.26
N ASP A 80 -16.19 23.86 19.73
CA ASP A 80 -15.72 23.32 21.01
C ASP A 80 -14.27 22.86 20.86
N GLU A 81 -13.32 23.66 21.35
CA GLU A 81 -11.87 23.41 21.24
C GLU A 81 -11.49 22.00 21.71
N GLU A 82 -12.17 21.46 22.73
CA GLU A 82 -11.90 20.12 23.27
C GLU A 82 -12.33 19.02 22.28
N SER A 83 -13.46 19.20 21.61
CA SER A 83 -13.93 18.28 20.58
C SER A 83 -13.06 18.33 19.32
N GLU A 84 -12.60 19.51 18.91
CA GLU A 84 -11.69 19.65 17.76
C GLU A 84 -10.33 18.99 18.04
N GLU A 85 -9.81 19.15 19.26
CA GLU A 85 -8.57 18.50 19.68
C GLU A 85 -8.71 16.97 19.64
N TYR A 86 -9.79 16.42 20.21
CA TYR A 86 -10.06 14.98 20.21
C TYR A 86 -10.18 14.40 18.79
N LEU A 87 -11.02 14.99 17.94
CA LEU A 87 -11.20 14.51 16.55
C LEU A 87 -9.93 14.71 15.72
N GLY A 88 -9.20 15.81 15.97
CA GLY A 88 -7.91 16.09 15.36
C GLY A 88 -6.87 15.02 15.71
N GLN A 89 -6.81 14.57 16.97
CA GLN A 89 -5.93 13.48 17.41
C GLN A 89 -6.28 12.15 16.73
N ILE A 90 -7.58 11.81 16.59
CA ILE A 90 -7.99 10.61 15.85
C ILE A 90 -7.55 10.70 14.39
N VAL A 91 -7.75 11.85 13.74
CA VAL A 91 -7.33 12.06 12.35
C VAL A 91 -5.82 11.97 12.22
N ASP A 92 -5.05 12.61 13.10
CA ASP A 92 -3.59 12.58 13.03
C ASP A 92 -3.03 11.16 13.27
N PHE A 93 -3.64 10.39 14.19
CA PHE A 93 -3.32 8.97 14.37
C PHE A 93 -3.70 8.12 13.15
N LEU A 94 -4.89 8.35 12.57
CA LEU A 94 -5.29 7.64 11.37
C LEU A 94 -4.34 7.97 10.21
N GLU A 95 -4.02 9.25 9.99
CA GLU A 95 -3.09 9.76 8.97
C GLU A 95 -1.65 9.24 9.14
N SER A 96 -1.20 8.93 10.36
CA SER A 96 0.12 8.32 10.56
C SER A 96 0.20 6.85 10.10
N ASN A 97 -0.96 6.20 9.90
CA ASN A 97 -1.08 4.81 9.47
C ASN A 97 -1.57 4.64 8.02
N ILE A 98 -1.78 5.74 7.27
CA ILE A 98 -2.31 5.73 5.90
C ILE A 98 -1.49 6.67 4.99
N TRP A 99 -1.40 6.39 3.68
CA TRP A 99 -0.39 7.03 2.80
C TRP A 99 -0.91 8.11 1.88
N VAL A 100 0.07 8.57 1.08
CA VAL A 100 0.01 9.65 0.12
C VAL A 100 -0.91 9.26 -1.06
N PRO A 101 -1.77 10.19 -1.53
CA PRO A 101 -2.70 9.94 -2.63
C PRO A 101 -2.05 9.66 -3.98
N GLY A 102 -0.78 10.06 -4.17
CA GLY A 102 -0.05 9.87 -5.41
C GLY A 102 0.05 8.39 -5.83
N PRO A 103 0.71 7.53 -5.03
CA PRO A 103 0.76 6.08 -5.25
C PRO A 103 -0.61 5.39 -5.34
N ALA A 104 -1.62 5.89 -4.63
CA ALA A 104 -2.97 5.34 -4.64
C ALA A 104 -3.74 5.61 -5.96
N GLY A 105 -3.21 6.44 -6.86
CA GLY A 105 -3.91 6.81 -8.09
C GLY A 105 -4.82 8.05 -7.95
N ALA A 106 -4.73 8.77 -6.83
CA ALA A 106 -5.69 9.78 -6.40
C ALA A 106 -5.23 11.23 -6.59
N LEU A 107 -4.07 11.44 -7.23
CA LEU A 107 -3.44 12.76 -7.39
C LEU A 107 -4.37 13.81 -8.04
N PHE A 108 -5.33 13.36 -8.84
CA PHE A 108 -6.19 14.20 -9.66
C PHE A 108 -7.62 14.34 -9.15
N GLU A 109 -7.94 13.78 -7.99
CA GLU A 109 -9.29 13.71 -7.44
C GLU A 109 -9.83 15.08 -7.00
N LEU A 110 -8.94 15.99 -6.59
CA LEU A 110 -9.32 17.30 -6.07
C LEU A 110 -8.69 18.43 -6.89
N VAL A 111 -9.42 19.53 -7.07
CA VAL A 111 -8.87 20.78 -7.65
C VAL A 111 -8.02 21.51 -6.62
N LYS A 112 -8.50 21.53 -5.38
CA LYS A 112 -7.89 22.16 -4.21
C LYS A 112 -8.17 21.29 -2.99
N GLY A 113 -7.37 21.46 -1.94
CA GLY A 113 -7.47 20.70 -0.70
C GLY A 113 -6.57 19.46 -0.72
N ARG A 114 -6.79 18.59 0.26
CA ARG A 114 -5.97 17.42 0.52
C ARG A 114 -6.83 16.16 0.46
N SER A 115 -6.30 15.12 -0.15
CA SER A 115 -6.82 13.76 -0.03
C SER A 115 -5.80 12.95 0.74
N THR A 116 -6.28 12.06 1.59
CA THR A 116 -5.46 11.03 2.24
C THR A 116 -5.91 9.67 1.73
N SER A 117 -5.02 8.69 1.66
CA SER A 117 -5.33 7.39 1.05
C SER A 117 -4.92 6.24 1.95
N ALA A 118 -5.89 5.41 2.32
CA ALA A 118 -5.61 4.15 3.01
C ALA A 118 -5.37 3.06 1.96
N ILE A 119 -4.24 2.38 2.03
CA ILE A 119 -3.97 1.17 1.23
C ILE A 119 -3.73 0.04 2.26
N PRO A 120 -4.18 -1.20 2.09
CA PRO A 120 -3.86 -2.26 3.04
C PRO A 120 -2.58 -3.02 2.63
N GLY A 121 -2.27 -4.12 3.32
CA GLY A 121 -1.19 -5.04 3.00
C GLY A 121 0.21 -4.48 3.29
N ALA A 122 1.16 -4.77 2.40
CA ALA A 122 2.54 -4.30 2.52
C ALA A 122 2.64 -2.78 2.50
N GLY A 123 1.63 -2.08 1.96
CA GLY A 123 1.53 -0.64 2.09
C GLY A 123 1.54 -0.16 3.54
N ALA A 124 0.80 -0.87 4.42
CA ALA A 124 0.58 -0.48 5.83
C ALA A 124 1.50 -1.13 6.82
N LEU A 125 1.84 -2.36 6.52
CA LEU A 125 2.44 -3.26 7.48
C LEU A 125 3.94 -3.36 7.27
N ALA A 126 4.47 -2.86 6.15
CA ALA A 126 5.91 -2.72 5.99
C ALA A 126 6.41 -1.63 6.94
N ALA A 127 7.42 -1.97 7.73
CA ALA A 127 8.02 -1.04 8.66
C ALA A 127 8.61 0.16 7.90
N PHE A 128 8.74 1.29 8.59
CA PHE A 128 9.51 2.41 8.07
C PHE A 128 10.84 2.48 8.79
N ASN A 129 11.92 2.50 8.01
CA ASN A 129 13.24 2.86 8.49
C ASN A 129 14.04 3.32 7.28
N THR A 130 14.35 4.61 7.21
CA THR A 130 15.05 5.23 6.06
C THR A 130 16.39 4.56 5.74
N LYS A 131 16.99 3.85 6.71
CA LYS A 131 18.25 3.10 6.57
C LYS A 131 18.06 1.74 5.91
N LEU A 132 16.86 1.17 6.01
CA LEU A 132 16.58 -0.22 5.66
C LEU A 132 15.61 -0.36 4.49
N THR A 133 15.12 0.76 3.93
CA THR A 133 14.14 0.75 2.85
C THR A 133 14.60 -0.16 1.71
N ASN A 134 13.83 -1.20 1.46
CA ASN A 134 14.13 -2.21 0.44
C ASN A 134 12.94 -2.44 -0.49
N VAL A 135 11.80 -1.82 -0.22
CA VAL A 135 10.62 -1.80 -1.09
C VAL A 135 10.11 -0.37 -1.28
N GLU A 136 9.42 -0.12 -2.39
CA GLU A 136 8.90 1.19 -2.78
C GLU A 136 7.55 1.05 -3.50
N TRP A 137 6.84 2.17 -3.66
CA TRP A 137 5.61 2.21 -4.46
C TRP A 137 5.88 2.09 -5.96
N ASN A 138 5.24 1.12 -6.61
CA ASN A 138 5.08 1.14 -8.07
C ASN A 138 3.84 1.98 -8.42
N ALA A 139 3.99 3.30 -8.38
CA ALA A 139 2.88 4.22 -8.61
C ALA A 139 2.25 4.07 -10.00
N THR A 140 3.04 3.67 -11.01
CA THR A 140 2.54 3.46 -12.38
C THR A 140 1.41 2.43 -12.42
N ALA A 141 1.47 1.40 -11.55
CA ALA A 141 0.47 0.34 -11.49
C ALA A 141 -0.96 0.83 -11.23
N ALA A 142 -1.14 1.81 -10.35
CA ALA A 142 -2.46 2.32 -9.97
C ALA A 142 -3.12 3.15 -11.10
N TYR A 143 -2.30 3.80 -11.94
CA TYR A 143 -2.77 4.58 -13.09
C TYR A 143 -2.95 3.68 -14.32
N MET A 144 -2.02 2.74 -14.57
CA MET A 144 -2.02 1.82 -15.71
C MET A 144 -2.66 0.46 -15.38
N LYS A 145 -3.67 0.47 -14.52
CA LYS A 145 -4.32 -0.72 -13.99
C LYS A 145 -5.07 -1.52 -15.07
N PRO A 146 -5.08 -2.87 -14.98
CA PRO A 146 -5.85 -3.69 -15.90
C PRO A 146 -7.35 -3.46 -15.72
N TYR A 147 -8.10 -3.54 -16.81
CA TYR A 147 -9.56 -3.45 -16.77
C TYR A 147 -10.16 -4.76 -16.24
N TRP A 148 -10.95 -4.68 -15.17
CA TRP A 148 -11.56 -5.84 -14.51
C TRP A 148 -13.09 -5.88 -14.68
N GLY A 149 -13.56 -5.87 -15.94
CA GLY A 149 -14.89 -6.36 -16.31
C GLY A 149 -16.11 -5.58 -15.81
N GLU A 150 -15.93 -4.43 -15.14
CA GLU A 150 -17.04 -3.56 -14.76
C GLU A 150 -17.65 -2.92 -16.00
N GLU A 151 -18.88 -3.31 -16.35
CA GLU A 151 -19.56 -2.86 -17.57
C GLU A 151 -19.51 -1.33 -17.75
N MET A 152 -18.92 -0.90 -18.87
CA MET A 152 -18.84 0.49 -19.29
C MET A 152 -20.24 1.10 -19.38
N GLU A 153 -20.39 2.33 -18.88
CA GLU A 153 -21.64 3.12 -18.90
C GLU A 153 -22.85 2.46 -18.20
N LYS A 154 -22.65 1.34 -17.48
CA LYS A 154 -23.74 0.69 -16.75
C LYS A 154 -24.02 1.42 -15.44
N THR A 155 -25.26 1.84 -15.27
CA THR A 155 -25.77 2.37 -13.99
C THR A 155 -26.17 1.20 -13.09
N HIS A 156 -25.68 1.19 -11.85
CA HIS A 156 -26.03 0.21 -10.82
C HIS A 156 -25.78 0.78 -9.43
N SER A 157 -26.39 0.20 -8.40
CA SER A 157 -26.34 0.68 -7.02
C SER A 157 -24.96 0.60 -6.36
N ASN A 158 -24.06 -0.26 -6.85
CA ASN A 158 -22.68 -0.33 -6.34
C ASN A 158 -21.81 0.86 -6.79
N ARG A 159 -22.29 1.74 -7.69
CA ARG A 159 -21.53 2.91 -8.14
C ARG A 159 -21.19 3.80 -6.95
N GLY A 160 -19.91 4.11 -6.80
CA GLY A 160 -19.37 4.86 -5.67
C GLY A 160 -19.33 4.11 -4.35
N ALA A 161 -19.93 2.92 -4.24
CA ALA A 161 -19.84 2.08 -3.04
C ALA A 161 -18.51 1.29 -2.97
N ILE A 162 -17.84 1.15 -4.10
CA ILE A 162 -16.53 0.49 -4.22
C ILE A 162 -15.48 1.50 -4.66
N SER A 163 -14.26 1.36 -4.16
CA SER A 163 -13.15 2.20 -4.62
C SER A 163 -12.80 1.91 -6.08
N PRO A 164 -12.71 2.95 -6.94
CA PRO A 164 -12.18 2.81 -8.30
C PRO A 164 -10.64 2.79 -8.32
N PHE A 165 -9.98 2.98 -7.18
CA PHE A 165 -8.54 2.97 -7.02
C PHE A 165 -8.11 1.57 -6.59
N TYR A 166 -7.56 0.82 -7.53
CA TYR A 166 -7.09 -0.54 -7.30
C TYR A 166 -5.85 -0.80 -8.12
N HIS A 167 -5.23 -1.95 -7.88
CA HIS A 167 -3.96 -2.32 -8.49
C HIS A 167 -2.80 -1.45 -8.00
N VAL A 168 -2.87 -0.99 -6.75
CA VAL A 168 -1.78 -0.29 -6.09
C VAL A 168 -0.71 -1.32 -5.75
N MET A 169 0.50 -1.18 -6.28
CA MET A 169 1.56 -2.17 -6.11
C MET A 169 2.75 -1.60 -5.35
N VAL A 170 3.35 -2.46 -4.56
CA VAL A 170 4.68 -2.27 -3.96
C VAL A 170 5.66 -3.14 -4.74
N GLN A 171 6.89 -2.69 -4.94
CA GLN A 171 7.95 -3.45 -5.59
C GLN A 171 9.24 -3.40 -4.78
N SER A 172 10.12 -4.37 -4.98
CA SER A 172 11.46 -4.37 -4.39
C SER A 172 12.39 -3.36 -5.08
N LYS A 173 13.19 -2.65 -4.29
CA LYS A 173 14.29 -1.79 -4.77
C LYS A 173 15.54 -2.61 -5.11
N VAL A 174 15.77 -3.65 -4.31
CA VAL A 174 16.95 -4.54 -4.35
C VAL A 174 16.54 -6.00 -4.30
N ASP A 175 17.48 -6.93 -4.46
CA ASP A 175 17.23 -8.34 -4.16
C ASP A 175 16.99 -8.52 -2.65
N ILE A 176 15.86 -9.11 -2.27
CA ILE A 176 15.45 -9.32 -0.87
C ILE A 176 15.51 -10.83 -0.58
N PRO A 177 16.44 -11.28 0.28
CA PRO A 177 16.51 -12.68 0.67
C PRO A 177 15.28 -13.14 1.46
N ALA A 178 14.95 -14.43 1.36
CA ALA A 178 13.95 -15.09 2.18
C ALA A 178 14.27 -14.93 3.68
N GLY A 179 13.32 -14.41 4.45
CA GLY A 179 13.44 -14.14 5.87
C GLY A 179 13.66 -12.68 6.22
N SER A 180 13.98 -11.82 5.25
CA SER A 180 14.18 -10.39 5.49
C SER A 180 12.86 -9.66 5.70
N GLU A 181 12.86 -8.71 6.63
CA GLU A 181 11.77 -7.74 6.80
C GLU A 181 11.73 -6.75 5.63
N LEU A 182 10.52 -6.32 5.28
CA LEU A 182 10.26 -5.32 4.26
C LEU A 182 10.14 -3.95 4.91
N PHE A 183 10.94 -3.01 4.44
CA PHE A 183 10.90 -1.62 4.85
C PHE A 183 10.51 -0.74 3.67
N MET A 184 9.40 -0.03 3.83
CA MET A 184 8.84 0.81 2.77
C MET A 184 9.60 2.12 2.65
N ASP A 185 9.88 2.54 1.43
CA ASP A 185 10.26 3.91 1.10
C ASP A 185 9.00 4.75 0.85
N TYR A 186 8.64 5.61 1.80
CA TYR A 186 7.53 6.55 1.66
C TYR A 186 7.92 7.88 0.97
N GLY A 187 9.19 8.03 0.59
CA GLY A 187 9.75 9.21 -0.07
C GLY A 187 10.33 10.26 0.89
N GLU A 188 11.03 11.25 0.32
CA GLU A 188 11.83 12.27 1.04
C GLU A 188 11.05 13.07 2.09
N ASN A 189 9.72 13.21 1.93
CA ASN A 189 8.89 13.93 2.90
C ASN A 189 8.82 13.26 4.29
N TRP A 190 9.30 12.01 4.41
CA TRP A 190 9.31 11.23 5.64
C TRP A 190 10.70 11.10 6.26
N ALA A 191 11.75 11.60 5.60
CA ALA A 191 13.08 11.68 6.17
C ALA A 191 13.18 12.94 7.04
N ASN A 192 13.46 12.78 8.33
CA ASN A 192 13.70 13.93 9.21
C ASN A 192 15.13 14.46 9.00
N ASP A 193 15.32 15.78 9.15
CA ASP A 193 16.64 16.45 8.99
C ASP A 193 17.75 15.89 9.93
N GLU A 194 17.40 15.15 10.99
CA GLU A 194 18.36 14.50 11.89
C GLU A 194 19.06 13.27 11.27
N GLU A 195 18.63 12.80 10.09
CA GLU A 195 19.10 11.57 9.47
C GLU A 195 20.35 11.72 8.56
N GLU A 196 20.85 12.93 8.31
CA GLU A 196 22.08 13.15 7.50
C GLU A 196 23.33 12.45 8.09
N ALA A 197 23.32 12.13 9.38
CA ALA A 197 24.42 11.47 10.10
C ALA A 197 24.37 9.93 10.06
N ASP A 198 23.32 9.32 9.50
CA ASP A 198 23.11 7.88 9.51
C ASP A 198 23.66 7.17 8.25
N LEU A 199 23.66 5.82 8.28
CA LEU A 199 24.10 4.96 7.17
C LEU A 199 22.90 4.58 6.29
N HIS A 200 22.99 4.86 4.99
CA HIS A 200 22.02 4.48 3.96
C HIS A 200 22.43 3.19 3.24
N GLY A 201 21.58 2.68 2.34
CA GLY A 201 21.84 1.44 1.60
C GLY A 201 23.23 1.36 0.94
N GLU A 202 23.64 2.42 0.25
CA GLU A 202 24.98 2.49 -0.37
C GLU A 202 26.11 2.48 0.68
N ASP A 203 25.91 3.14 1.83
CA ASP A 203 26.90 3.14 2.91
C ASP A 203 27.09 1.72 3.49
N TRP A 204 26.04 0.88 3.51
CA TRP A 204 26.13 -0.51 3.99
C TRP A 204 26.93 -1.40 3.04
N ASP A 205 26.72 -1.28 1.73
CA ASP A 205 27.48 -2.02 0.73
C ASP A 205 28.98 -1.61 0.76
N GLU A 206 29.26 -0.31 0.88
CA GLU A 206 30.63 0.20 1.04
C GLU A 206 31.26 -0.28 2.36
N LEU A 207 30.49 -0.33 3.45
CA LEU A 207 30.93 -0.85 4.73
C LEU A 207 31.27 -2.34 4.64
N ASP A 208 30.43 -3.15 4.00
CA ASP A 208 30.68 -4.59 3.82
C ASP A 208 31.92 -4.85 2.97
N GLN A 209 32.11 -4.09 1.89
CA GLN A 209 33.33 -4.13 1.09
C GLN A 209 34.56 -3.74 1.93
N THR A 210 34.43 -2.73 2.78
CA THR A 210 35.51 -2.29 3.68
C THR A 210 35.85 -3.36 4.72
N ILE A 211 34.86 -4.05 5.28
CA ILE A 211 35.06 -5.17 6.22
C ILE A 211 35.81 -6.31 5.52
N ASP A 212 35.44 -6.64 4.29
CA ASP A 212 36.14 -7.67 3.50
C ASP A 212 37.61 -7.31 3.27
N ASP A 213 37.90 -6.03 3.00
CA ASP A 213 39.27 -5.54 2.86
C ASP A 213 40.04 -5.59 4.19
N MET A 214 39.38 -5.29 5.32
CA MET A 214 39.96 -5.41 6.65
C MET A 214 40.31 -6.87 6.99
N ILE A 215 39.40 -7.81 6.71
CA ILE A 215 39.63 -9.26 6.90
C ILE A 215 40.83 -9.71 6.07
N GLN A 216 40.87 -9.36 4.78
CA GLN A 216 41.99 -9.71 3.89
C GLN A 216 43.33 -9.12 4.39
N PHE A 217 43.30 -7.88 4.90
CA PHE A 217 44.48 -7.25 5.48
C PHE A 217 44.99 -8.03 6.71
N PHE A 218 44.14 -8.32 7.69
CA PHE A 218 44.55 -9.04 8.90
C PHE A 218 45.03 -10.47 8.58
N ASP A 219 44.38 -11.16 7.64
CA ASP A 219 44.81 -12.49 7.20
C ASP A 219 46.18 -12.48 6.53
N LYS A 220 46.43 -11.51 5.64
CA LYS A 220 47.72 -11.34 4.96
C LYS A 220 48.85 -11.02 5.93
N HIS A 221 48.54 -10.38 7.06
CA HIS A 221 49.50 -9.92 8.04
C HIS A 221 49.51 -10.73 9.35
N LYS A 222 48.78 -11.87 9.41
CA LYS A 222 48.58 -12.68 10.62
C LYS A 222 49.86 -13.16 11.31
N GLU A 223 50.94 -13.38 10.56
CA GLU A 223 52.24 -13.82 11.11
C GLU A 223 53.12 -12.66 11.60
N LYS A 224 52.75 -11.42 11.24
CA LYS A 224 53.54 -10.20 11.52
C LYS A 224 52.93 -9.32 12.59
N LEU A 225 51.63 -9.49 12.87
CA LEU A 225 50.90 -8.74 13.88
C LEU A 225 50.56 -9.68 15.04
N ASP A 226 51.05 -9.35 16.22
CA ASP A 226 50.53 -9.95 17.45
C ASP A 226 49.15 -9.35 17.80
N ALA A 227 48.51 -9.88 18.84
CA ALA A 227 47.15 -9.48 19.22
C ALA A 227 47.03 -7.98 19.56
N ASP A 228 48.05 -7.41 20.21
CA ASP A 228 48.06 -5.99 20.59
C ASP A 228 48.23 -5.10 19.35
N ALA A 229 49.17 -5.46 18.46
CA ALA A 229 49.35 -4.76 17.20
C ALA A 229 48.12 -4.83 16.30
N LYS A 230 47.44 -5.98 16.24
CA LYS A 230 46.17 -6.12 15.50
C LYS A 230 45.11 -5.16 16.04
N LEU A 231 44.92 -5.13 17.36
CA LEU A 231 43.91 -4.27 17.99
C LEU A 231 44.25 -2.78 17.81
N GLN A 232 45.52 -2.40 17.88
CA GLN A 232 45.94 -1.02 17.62
C GLN A 232 45.66 -0.60 16.17
N VAL A 233 46.00 -1.45 15.20
CA VAL A 233 45.71 -1.19 13.78
C VAL A 233 44.21 -1.14 13.53
N TYR A 234 43.44 -2.05 14.14
CA TYR A 234 41.98 -2.06 14.04
C TYR A 234 41.36 -0.76 14.55
N ASN A 235 41.77 -0.31 15.74
CA ASN A 235 41.31 0.96 16.31
C ASN A 235 41.72 2.16 15.45
N PHE A 236 42.92 2.15 14.86
CA PHE A 236 43.34 3.19 13.93
C PHE A 236 42.46 3.21 12.67
N LEU A 237 42.12 2.05 12.11
CA LEU A 237 41.20 1.96 10.96
C LEU A 237 39.81 2.52 11.32
N LEU A 238 39.24 2.11 12.46
CA LEU A 238 37.91 2.57 12.88
C LEU A 238 37.85 4.05 13.25
N LYS A 239 38.87 4.58 13.95
CA LYS A 239 38.81 5.94 14.49
C LYS A 239 39.46 6.99 13.62
N ASP A 240 40.55 6.68 12.93
CA ASP A 240 41.30 7.69 12.19
C ASP A 240 40.98 7.62 10.70
N VAL A 241 40.88 6.40 10.15
CA VAL A 241 40.60 6.22 8.72
C VAL A 241 39.13 6.43 8.40
N MET A 242 38.20 5.82 9.16
CA MET A 242 36.76 6.01 8.89
C MET A 242 36.33 7.47 9.10
N ASN A 243 36.77 8.12 10.18
CA ASN A 243 36.48 9.54 10.41
C ASN A 243 36.93 10.43 9.24
N ALA A 244 38.07 10.11 8.62
CA ALA A 244 38.58 10.86 7.47
C ALA A 244 37.83 10.56 6.16
N ALA A 245 37.26 9.35 6.04
CA ALA A 245 36.59 8.89 4.83
C ALA A 245 35.12 9.34 4.78
N VAL A 246 34.37 9.16 5.87
CA VAL A 246 32.89 9.35 5.89
C VAL A 246 32.43 10.45 6.84
N GLY A 247 33.37 11.15 7.51
CA GLY A 247 33.05 12.15 8.53
C GLY A 247 32.83 11.55 9.91
N VAL A 248 32.82 12.42 10.93
CA VAL A 248 32.84 12.02 12.35
C VAL A 248 31.57 11.28 12.76
N ASP A 249 30.41 11.76 12.32
CA ASP A 249 29.13 11.22 12.78
C ASP A 249 28.87 9.81 12.23
N LYS A 250 29.05 9.60 10.92
CA LYS A 250 28.94 8.27 10.30
C LYS A 250 29.97 7.28 10.84
N ALA A 251 31.21 7.72 11.05
CA ALA A 251 32.27 6.85 11.57
C ALA A 251 32.02 6.39 13.03
N HIS A 252 31.43 7.24 13.88
CA HIS A 252 30.96 6.82 15.20
C HIS A 252 29.91 5.72 15.09
N ARG A 253 28.96 5.85 14.16
CA ARG A 253 27.93 4.82 13.91
C ARG A 253 28.56 3.50 13.45
N ILE A 254 29.42 3.53 12.43
CA ILE A 254 30.13 2.34 11.93
C ILE A 254 30.89 1.64 13.06
N THR A 255 31.58 2.40 13.91
CA THR A 255 32.33 1.86 15.05
C THR A 255 31.42 1.15 16.06
N SER A 256 30.17 1.60 16.22
CA SER A 256 29.19 0.97 17.13
C SER A 256 28.61 -0.34 16.59
N ILE A 257 28.61 -0.52 15.27
CA ILE A 257 28.10 -1.71 14.58
C ILE A 257 29.12 -2.84 14.57
N LEU A 258 30.40 -2.49 14.38
CA LEU A 258 31.45 -3.47 14.20
C LEU A 258 31.89 -4.12 15.52
N PRO A 259 32.35 -5.38 15.50
CA PRO A 259 32.82 -6.06 16.69
C PRO A 259 34.01 -5.33 17.33
N SER A 260 34.11 -5.39 18.66
CA SER A 260 35.22 -4.75 19.38
C SER A 260 36.61 -5.36 19.12
N GLN A 261 36.67 -6.54 18.50
CA GLN A 261 37.91 -7.28 18.21
C GLN A 261 38.04 -7.57 16.70
N PRO A 262 39.24 -7.43 16.11
CA PRO A 262 39.45 -7.68 14.69
C PRO A 262 39.26 -9.14 14.29
N ASP A 263 39.53 -10.09 15.19
CA ASP A 263 39.36 -11.52 14.90
C ASP A 263 37.88 -11.92 14.78
N ASP A 264 36.97 -11.09 15.28
CA ASP A 264 35.52 -11.28 15.21
C ASP A 264 34.90 -10.70 13.93
N LEU A 265 35.66 -10.01 13.07
CA LEU A 265 35.15 -9.49 11.79
C LEU A 265 34.57 -10.59 10.89
N ASN A 266 35.08 -11.82 10.97
CA ASN A 266 34.51 -12.94 10.23
C ASN A 266 33.07 -13.26 10.67
N GLN A 267 32.69 -12.95 11.91
CA GLN A 267 31.31 -13.14 12.38
C GLN A 267 30.33 -12.23 11.62
N VAL A 268 30.78 -11.03 11.21
CA VAL A 268 29.97 -10.11 10.39
C VAL A 268 29.71 -10.72 9.01
N LYS A 269 30.76 -11.28 8.39
CA LYS A 269 30.66 -11.99 7.11
C LYS A 269 29.79 -13.24 7.21
N GLU A 270 29.93 -14.01 8.30
CA GLU A 270 29.13 -15.21 8.57
C GLU A 270 27.66 -14.87 8.85
N ALA A 271 27.37 -13.71 9.45
CA ALA A 271 26.01 -13.17 9.59
C ALA A 271 25.43 -12.69 8.24
N GLY A 272 26.27 -12.53 7.21
CA GLY A 272 25.89 -12.14 5.87
C GLY A 272 25.86 -10.62 5.65
N GLY A 273 26.70 -9.87 6.37
CA GLY A 273 26.89 -8.42 6.23
C GLY A 273 26.79 -7.66 7.55
N ALA A 274 27.28 -6.42 7.58
CA ALA A 274 27.30 -5.51 8.72
C ALA A 274 25.89 -5.23 9.24
N LEU A 275 24.95 -5.00 8.33
CA LEU A 275 23.55 -4.73 8.68
C LEU A 275 22.92 -5.91 9.43
N LYS A 276 23.06 -7.13 8.89
CA LYS A 276 22.53 -8.35 9.53
C LYS A 276 23.20 -8.65 10.86
N TYR A 277 24.47 -8.24 11.00
CA TYR A 277 25.21 -8.39 12.24
C TYR A 277 24.76 -7.39 13.32
N SER A 278 24.52 -6.13 12.97
CA SER A 278 24.03 -5.12 13.91
C SER A 278 22.56 -5.29 14.25
N GLU A 279 21.74 -5.72 13.29
CA GLU A 279 20.29 -5.78 13.40
C GLU A 279 19.79 -7.21 13.09
N PRO A 280 20.12 -8.21 13.92
CA PRO A 280 19.82 -9.61 13.62
C PRO A 280 18.32 -9.90 13.52
N ASP A 281 17.46 -9.07 14.12
CA ASP A 281 16.01 -9.25 14.11
C ASP A 281 15.35 -8.80 12.80
N VAL A 282 16.05 -7.98 11.98
CA VAL A 282 15.63 -7.62 10.60
C VAL A 282 15.55 -8.88 9.72
N TYR A 283 16.24 -9.94 10.13
CA TYR A 283 16.20 -11.25 9.49
C TYR A 283 15.60 -12.31 10.40
N ARG A 284 14.55 -12.98 9.92
CA ARG A 284 13.94 -14.13 10.60
C ARG A 284 14.17 -15.40 9.80
N LYS A 285 14.57 -16.48 10.47
CA LYS A 285 14.63 -17.81 9.84
C LYS A 285 13.24 -18.20 9.33
N ILE A 286 13.17 -18.83 8.16
CA ILE A 286 11.90 -19.27 7.57
C ILE A 286 11.13 -20.23 8.48
N GLU A 287 11.83 -21.11 9.21
CA GLU A 287 11.18 -22.01 10.18
C GLU A 287 10.52 -21.24 11.33
N TRP A 288 11.12 -20.13 11.75
CA TRP A 288 10.54 -19.25 12.77
C TRP A 288 9.29 -18.55 12.21
N LEU A 289 9.35 -18.02 10.99
CA LEU A 289 8.18 -17.40 10.34
C LEU A 289 7.04 -18.39 10.11
N LYS A 290 7.35 -19.64 9.74
CA LYS A 290 6.35 -20.73 9.63
C LYS A 290 5.69 -21.06 10.96
N GLN A 291 6.39 -20.90 12.09
CA GLN A 291 5.89 -21.22 13.42
C GLN A 291 5.15 -20.06 14.09
N TYR A 292 5.66 -18.84 13.96
CA TYR A 292 5.19 -17.67 14.71
C TYR A 292 4.53 -16.62 13.81
N GLY A 293 4.92 -16.54 12.53
CA GLY A 293 4.29 -15.63 11.58
C GLY A 293 2.88 -16.06 11.16
N ARG A 294 2.21 -15.17 10.43
CA ARG A 294 0.91 -15.40 9.80
C ARG A 294 1.05 -15.20 8.30
N CYS A 295 0.65 -16.19 7.52
CA CYS A 295 0.77 -16.12 6.07
C CYS A 295 -0.16 -15.06 5.48
N MET A 296 0.37 -14.15 4.65
CA MET A 296 -0.38 -13.01 4.09
C MET A 296 -0.88 -13.24 2.66
N ASP A 297 -0.40 -14.26 1.94
CA ASP A 297 -0.68 -14.50 0.52
C ASP A 297 -1.50 -15.78 0.27
N ASN A 298 -2.31 -16.17 1.25
CA ASN A 298 -3.31 -17.22 1.14
C ASN A 298 -4.46 -16.84 0.19
N ILE A 299 -4.68 -15.56 -0.03
CA ILE A 299 -5.68 -15.00 -0.92
C ILE A 299 -5.05 -14.00 -1.90
N ARG A 300 -5.70 -13.81 -3.05
CA ARG A 300 -5.28 -12.89 -4.11
C ARG A 300 -6.49 -12.14 -4.68
N PRO A 301 -6.32 -10.94 -5.25
CA PRO A 301 -7.42 -10.19 -5.83
C PRO A 301 -7.82 -10.76 -7.20
N GLY A 302 -9.06 -10.47 -7.61
CA GLY A 302 -9.55 -10.75 -8.96
C GLY A 302 -10.91 -10.10 -9.23
N PRO A 303 -11.45 -10.21 -10.45
CA PRO A 303 -12.82 -9.79 -10.74
C PRO A 303 -13.81 -10.66 -9.95
N SER A 304 -14.73 -10.03 -9.20
CA SER A 304 -15.69 -10.77 -8.37
C SER A 304 -16.67 -11.59 -9.22
N THR A 305 -17.14 -12.70 -8.67
CA THR A 305 -18.24 -13.49 -9.24
C THR A 305 -19.61 -12.86 -8.96
N ILE A 306 -19.69 -11.90 -8.03
CA ILE A 306 -20.90 -11.12 -7.76
C ILE A 306 -21.07 -10.03 -8.84
N PRO A 307 -22.21 -9.99 -9.55
CA PRO A 307 -22.45 -8.99 -10.57
C PRO A 307 -22.29 -7.55 -10.07
N ASN A 308 -21.44 -6.78 -10.75
CA ASN A 308 -21.14 -5.38 -10.46
C ASN A 308 -20.47 -5.10 -9.09
N ALA A 309 -20.07 -6.12 -8.31
CA ALA A 309 -19.26 -5.91 -7.09
C ALA A 309 -17.83 -5.43 -7.42
N GLY A 310 -17.44 -5.51 -8.70
CA GLY A 310 -16.13 -5.14 -9.18
C GLY A 310 -15.12 -6.23 -8.84
N ARG A 311 -14.61 -6.20 -7.62
CA ARG A 311 -13.42 -6.96 -7.20
C ARG A 311 -13.73 -7.90 -6.05
N GLY A 312 -13.03 -9.03 -6.02
CA GLY A 312 -13.18 -10.09 -5.03
C GLY A 312 -11.81 -10.63 -4.59
N ALA A 313 -11.78 -11.22 -3.39
CA ALA A 313 -10.64 -11.99 -2.90
C ALA A 313 -10.83 -13.48 -3.24
N PHE A 314 -9.80 -14.12 -3.75
CA PHE A 314 -9.83 -15.53 -4.16
C PHE A 314 -8.76 -16.32 -3.44
N ALA A 315 -9.05 -17.55 -3.04
CA ALA A 315 -8.06 -18.46 -2.49
C ALA A 315 -6.90 -18.63 -3.49
N ASN A 316 -5.69 -18.31 -3.05
CA ASN A 316 -4.46 -18.51 -3.82
C ASN A 316 -3.93 -19.95 -3.69
N ARG A 317 -4.44 -20.70 -2.71
CA ARG A 317 -4.13 -22.10 -2.44
C ARG A 317 -5.31 -22.78 -1.75
N ASN A 318 -5.24 -24.09 -1.53
CA ASN A 318 -6.25 -24.79 -0.75
C ASN A 318 -6.15 -24.41 0.74
N ILE A 319 -7.28 -24.08 1.36
CA ILE A 319 -7.36 -23.70 2.77
C ILE A 319 -8.30 -24.69 3.48
N PRO A 320 -7.82 -25.48 4.44
CA PRO A 320 -8.68 -26.42 5.17
C PRO A 320 -9.64 -25.68 6.09
N GLN A 321 -10.74 -26.33 6.47
CA GLN A 321 -11.65 -25.82 7.49
C GLN A 321 -10.90 -25.44 8.78
N GLY A 322 -11.19 -24.26 9.32
CA GLY A 322 -10.51 -23.68 10.47
C GLY A 322 -9.12 -23.10 10.16
N GLY A 323 -8.63 -23.23 8.92
CA GLY A 323 -7.38 -22.65 8.47
C GLY A 323 -7.46 -21.12 8.34
N LEU A 324 -6.31 -20.48 8.52
CA LEU A 324 -6.14 -19.05 8.32
C LEU A 324 -6.34 -18.70 6.83
N VAL A 325 -7.26 -17.78 6.56
CA VAL A 325 -7.48 -17.19 5.24
C VAL A 325 -6.65 -15.93 5.09
N ALA A 326 -6.68 -15.03 6.09
CA ALA A 326 -5.84 -13.83 6.12
C ALA A 326 -5.68 -13.30 7.55
N PRO A 327 -4.47 -12.87 7.97
CA PRO A 327 -4.32 -12.05 9.17
C PRO A 327 -4.83 -10.63 8.91
N VAL A 328 -5.42 -10.01 9.93
CA VAL A 328 -6.06 -8.70 9.82
C VAL A 328 -5.66 -7.80 10.99
N PRO A 329 -4.46 -7.19 10.94
CA PRO A 329 -4.13 -6.12 11.88
C PRO A 329 -5.12 -4.97 11.70
N LEU A 330 -5.41 -4.27 12.79
CA LEU A 330 -6.46 -3.25 12.83
C LEU A 330 -5.90 -1.90 13.28
N VAL A 331 -6.11 -0.88 12.48
CA VAL A 331 -6.03 0.52 12.94
C VAL A 331 -7.38 0.84 13.58
N HIS A 332 -7.39 1.10 14.88
CA HIS A 332 -8.59 1.50 15.61
C HIS A 332 -8.93 2.97 15.34
N ILE A 333 -10.21 3.25 15.17
CA ILE A 333 -10.76 4.60 15.00
C ILE A 333 -11.84 4.74 16.08
N PRO A 334 -11.51 5.31 17.27
CA PRO A 334 -12.42 5.33 18.42
C PRO A 334 -13.79 5.96 18.16
N ASP A 335 -13.85 6.91 17.25
CA ASP A 335 -15.09 7.57 16.85
C ASP A 335 -15.20 7.66 15.33
N SER A 336 -16.17 6.93 14.77
CA SER A 336 -16.46 6.93 13.34
C SER A 336 -16.98 8.27 12.80
N ILE A 337 -17.31 9.25 13.65
CA ILE A 337 -17.74 10.59 13.20
C ILE A 337 -16.67 11.30 12.36
N ILE A 338 -15.38 10.97 12.53
CA ILE A 338 -14.33 11.52 11.66
C ILE A 338 -14.49 11.11 10.18
N LEU A 339 -15.33 10.11 9.90
CA LEU A 339 -15.69 9.66 8.56
C LEU A 339 -16.95 10.33 8.01
N ASP A 340 -17.61 11.20 8.78
CA ASP A 340 -18.69 12.03 8.24
C ASP A 340 -18.10 13.14 7.36
N MET A 341 -18.87 13.52 6.34
CA MET A 341 -18.53 14.61 5.43
C MET A 341 -19.55 15.72 5.54
N HIS A 342 -19.05 16.96 5.52
CA HIS A 342 -19.82 18.17 5.71
C HIS A 342 -19.67 19.11 4.52
N ASP A 343 -20.54 20.11 4.44
CA ASP A 343 -20.29 21.26 3.57
C ASP A 343 -19.01 21.97 4.04
N LEU A 344 -18.13 22.27 3.09
CA LEU A 344 -16.83 22.89 3.35
C LEU A 344 -16.77 24.29 2.75
N THR A 345 -16.21 25.23 3.52
CA THR A 345 -15.86 26.57 3.06
C THR A 345 -14.34 26.75 3.02
N LEU A 346 -13.88 27.73 2.25
CA LEU A 346 -12.45 28.08 2.17
C LEU A 346 -12.16 29.22 3.16
N SER A 347 -11.22 29.00 4.07
CA SER A 347 -10.74 30.00 5.01
C SER A 347 -10.01 31.15 4.31
N GLU A 348 -9.75 32.24 5.04
CA GLU A 348 -8.93 33.36 4.54
C GLU A 348 -7.50 32.91 4.19
N ASP A 349 -6.98 31.91 4.92
CA ASP A 349 -5.65 31.33 4.70
C ASP A 349 -5.62 30.30 3.55
N GLY A 350 -6.79 29.98 2.99
CA GLY A 350 -6.92 29.08 1.83
C GLY A 350 -7.08 27.60 2.18
N ASP A 351 -7.36 27.29 3.45
CA ASP A 351 -7.64 25.94 3.93
C ASP A 351 -9.14 25.65 3.90
N TYR A 352 -9.51 24.38 3.69
CA TYR A 352 -10.91 23.98 3.79
C TYR A 352 -11.28 23.73 5.24
N MET A 353 -12.46 24.20 5.64
CA MET A 353 -13.02 24.02 6.98
C MET A 353 -14.51 23.69 6.88
N ARG A 354 -15.05 23.00 7.88
CA ARG A 354 -16.48 22.67 7.99
C ARG A 354 -17.31 23.94 8.14
N GLU A 355 -18.31 24.11 7.28
CA GLU A 355 -19.25 25.23 7.32
C GLU A 355 -20.40 25.00 8.32
N SER A 356 -20.84 23.76 8.50
CA SER A 356 -21.94 23.43 9.42
C SER A 356 -21.88 22.02 9.96
N ASP A 357 -22.68 21.76 11.00
CA ASP A 357 -22.76 20.42 11.58
C ASP A 357 -23.44 19.37 10.70
N ASN A 358 -24.12 19.80 9.63
CA ASN A 358 -24.93 18.91 8.80
C ASN A 358 -24.03 17.90 8.06
N VAL A 359 -24.28 16.62 8.30
CA VAL A 359 -23.64 15.54 7.54
C VAL A 359 -24.29 15.47 6.17
N VAL A 360 -23.52 15.76 5.12
CA VAL A 360 -23.98 15.71 3.73
C VAL A 360 -23.66 14.38 3.06
N HIS A 361 -22.59 13.71 3.51
CA HIS A 361 -22.16 12.42 2.99
C HIS A 361 -21.24 11.70 4.01
N ARG A 362 -20.69 10.54 3.65
CA ARG A 362 -19.68 9.83 4.44
C ARG A 362 -18.50 9.38 3.59
N GLN A 363 -17.32 9.32 4.20
CA GLN A 363 -16.08 8.87 3.58
C GLN A 363 -16.23 7.42 3.07
N LEU A 364 -15.64 7.14 1.90
CA LEU A 364 -15.68 5.79 1.30
C LEU A 364 -15.04 4.73 2.21
N LEU A 365 -14.09 5.13 3.06
CA LEU A 365 -13.46 4.25 4.04
C LEU A 365 -14.48 3.48 4.88
N LEU A 366 -15.66 4.06 5.15
CA LEU A 366 -16.70 3.39 5.92
C LEU A 366 -17.11 2.03 5.33
N ASN A 367 -17.04 1.83 4.01
CA ASN A 367 -17.35 0.53 3.39
C ASN A 367 -16.28 -0.55 3.59
N TYR A 368 -15.12 -0.16 4.12
CA TYR A 368 -13.94 -1.00 4.26
C TYR A 368 -13.50 -1.15 5.71
N VAL A 369 -14.26 -0.65 6.68
CA VAL A 369 -13.97 -0.81 8.11
C VAL A 369 -14.90 -1.84 8.75
N TYR A 370 -14.43 -2.45 9.83
CA TYR A 370 -15.27 -3.26 10.72
C TYR A 370 -15.89 -2.39 11.80
N GLY A 371 -17.16 -2.60 12.13
CA GLY A 371 -17.87 -1.82 13.14
C GLY A 371 -18.95 -2.63 13.83
N HIS A 372 -19.61 -2.01 14.81
CA HIS A 372 -20.68 -2.64 15.57
C HIS A 372 -21.79 -1.62 15.88
N PRO A 373 -23.09 -1.97 15.79
CA PRO A 373 -24.18 -1.03 15.99
C PRO A 373 -24.26 -0.40 17.39
N GLU A 374 -23.66 -1.04 18.38
CA GLU A 374 -23.58 -0.55 19.77
C GLU A 374 -22.25 0.19 20.08
N SER A 375 -21.45 0.57 19.08
CA SER A 375 -20.13 1.20 19.26
C SER A 375 -19.92 2.39 18.31
N SER A 376 -19.29 3.46 18.80
CA SER A 376 -18.75 4.53 17.94
C SER A 376 -17.48 4.10 17.20
N MET A 377 -16.74 3.15 17.79
CA MET A 377 -15.47 2.69 17.28
C MET A 377 -15.62 1.80 16.04
N VAL A 378 -14.78 2.08 15.05
CA VAL A 378 -14.60 1.25 13.86
C VAL A 378 -13.13 0.89 13.68
N PHE A 379 -12.84 -0.12 12.87
CA PHE A 379 -11.50 -0.61 12.65
C PHE A 379 -11.17 -0.67 11.17
N TYR A 380 -10.10 -0.02 10.76
CA TYR A 380 -9.57 -0.19 9.41
C TYR A 380 -8.67 -1.44 9.34
N PRO A 381 -9.07 -2.47 8.59
CA PRO A 381 -8.27 -3.67 8.41
C PRO A 381 -7.12 -3.42 7.43
N THR A 382 -5.90 -3.61 7.91
CA THR A 382 -4.68 -3.39 7.12
C THR A 382 -4.08 -4.68 6.55
N GLY A 383 -4.72 -5.84 6.77
CA GLY A 383 -4.28 -7.12 6.19
C GLY A 383 -4.28 -7.11 4.67
N SER A 384 -3.36 -7.86 4.03
CA SER A 384 -3.28 -7.88 2.57
C SER A 384 -4.53 -8.48 1.93
N ILE A 385 -5.06 -7.83 0.89
CA ILE A 385 -6.22 -8.28 0.08
C ILE A 385 -7.55 -8.39 0.84
N VAL A 386 -7.59 -8.18 2.17
CA VAL A 386 -8.80 -8.35 3.00
C VAL A 386 -9.94 -7.43 2.57
N SER A 387 -9.62 -6.23 2.10
CA SER A 387 -10.58 -5.23 1.60
C SER A 387 -11.28 -5.64 0.29
N PHE A 388 -10.88 -6.77 -0.32
CA PHE A 388 -11.58 -7.35 -1.47
C PHE A 388 -12.53 -8.49 -1.10
N ILE A 389 -12.61 -8.90 0.18
CA ILE A 389 -13.51 -9.98 0.60
C ILE A 389 -14.94 -9.45 0.62
N ASN A 390 -15.81 -10.01 -0.22
CA ASN A 390 -17.20 -9.58 -0.35
C ASN A 390 -18.15 -10.24 0.65
N HIS A 391 -19.35 -9.70 0.76
CA HIS A 391 -20.47 -10.32 1.45
C HIS A 391 -21.08 -11.50 0.67
N ALA A 392 -21.50 -12.55 1.36
CA ALA A 392 -22.48 -13.52 0.85
C ALA A 392 -23.39 -14.05 1.97
N ASP A 393 -24.62 -14.45 1.61
CA ASP A 393 -25.57 -15.12 2.53
C ASP A 393 -25.07 -16.50 3.01
N GLU A 394 -24.24 -17.17 2.21
CA GLU A 394 -23.61 -18.45 2.53
C GLU A 394 -22.08 -18.28 2.54
N PRO A 395 -21.51 -17.63 3.58
CA PRO A 395 -20.08 -17.33 3.61
C PRO A 395 -19.25 -18.61 3.78
N ASN A 396 -18.04 -18.60 3.22
CA ASN A 396 -17.07 -19.68 3.36
C ASN A 396 -15.92 -19.34 4.33
N ALA A 397 -15.89 -18.12 4.85
CA ALA A 397 -14.99 -17.68 5.90
C ALA A 397 -15.72 -16.82 6.95
N LYS A 398 -15.06 -16.52 8.07
CA LYS A 398 -15.57 -15.65 9.12
C LYS A 398 -14.45 -14.90 9.84
N LEU A 399 -14.82 -13.81 10.51
CA LEU A 399 -13.94 -13.06 11.38
C LEU A 399 -13.82 -13.73 12.77
N VAL A 400 -12.62 -13.74 13.33
CA VAL A 400 -12.34 -14.13 14.72
C VAL A 400 -11.24 -13.22 15.29
N TRP A 401 -11.23 -13.00 16.61
CA TRP A 401 -10.07 -12.40 17.27
C TRP A 401 -8.89 -13.38 17.28
N SER A 402 -7.69 -12.89 16.97
CA SER A 402 -6.51 -13.75 16.93
C SER A 402 -6.10 -14.20 18.34
N ASP A 403 -5.63 -15.44 18.42
CA ASP A 403 -4.98 -15.98 19.62
C ASP A 403 -3.46 -15.73 19.65
N HIS A 404 -2.92 -15.03 18.64
CA HIS A 404 -1.50 -14.69 18.57
C HIS A 404 -1.04 -14.00 19.86
N PRO A 405 0.13 -14.36 20.42
CA PRO A 405 0.63 -13.79 21.68
C PRO A 405 0.73 -12.26 21.70
N SER A 406 1.01 -11.67 20.53
CA SER A 406 1.14 -10.22 20.35
C SER A 406 -0.16 -9.49 20.01
N ASN A 407 -1.31 -10.16 20.01
CA ASN A 407 -2.59 -9.47 19.96
C ASN A 407 -2.84 -8.80 21.32
N SER A 408 -2.97 -7.48 21.36
CA SER A 408 -3.15 -6.67 22.58
C SER A 408 -4.53 -6.86 23.20
N LYS A 409 -4.83 -8.07 23.69
CA LYS A 409 -6.12 -8.44 24.30
C LYS A 409 -6.48 -7.61 25.53
N VAL A 410 -5.49 -6.99 26.18
CA VAL A 410 -5.71 -6.07 27.30
C VAL A 410 -6.55 -4.86 26.86
N TRP A 411 -6.48 -4.46 25.59
CA TRP A 411 -7.26 -3.35 25.05
C TRP A 411 -8.76 -3.64 24.94
N PHE A 412 -9.19 -4.90 25.05
CA PHE A 412 -10.62 -5.25 25.10
C PHE A 412 -11.33 -4.72 26.35
N GLU A 413 -10.55 -4.34 27.37
CA GLU A 413 -11.02 -3.73 28.62
C GLU A 413 -10.71 -2.22 28.69
N THR A 414 -10.04 -1.66 27.67
CA THR A 414 -9.75 -0.23 27.55
C THR A 414 -10.92 0.48 26.88
N GLU A 415 -11.30 1.64 27.41
CA GLU A 415 -12.34 2.48 26.80
C GLU A 415 -11.86 3.02 25.44
N PRO A 416 -12.74 3.16 24.43
CA PRO A 416 -12.33 3.58 23.09
C PRO A 416 -11.52 4.88 23.06
N GLU A 417 -11.86 5.86 23.90
CA GLU A 417 -11.21 7.17 23.95
C GLU A 417 -9.76 7.09 24.44
N ASP A 418 -9.42 6.10 25.27
CA ASP A 418 -8.07 5.90 25.80
C ASP A 418 -7.12 5.20 24.80
N LEU A 419 -7.68 4.63 23.72
CA LEU A 419 -6.90 3.95 22.68
C LEU A 419 -6.13 4.90 21.77
N ILE A 420 -6.39 6.21 21.83
CA ILE A 420 -5.61 7.24 21.10
C ILE A 420 -4.62 7.99 22.00
N SER A 421 -4.46 7.57 23.27
CA SER A 421 -3.42 8.12 24.14
C SER A 421 -2.03 7.76 23.63
N GLU A 422 -1.00 8.51 24.02
CA GLU A 422 0.40 8.30 23.57
C GLU A 422 0.87 6.84 23.76
N GLU A 423 0.39 6.14 24.79
CA GLU A 423 0.72 4.72 25.06
C GLU A 423 0.11 3.74 24.04
N HIS A 424 -1.00 4.12 23.37
CA HIS A 424 -1.79 3.25 22.51
C HIS A 424 -1.84 3.72 21.04
N GLN A 425 -1.08 4.75 20.66
CA GLN A 425 -0.96 5.25 19.28
C GLN A 425 -0.13 4.31 18.37
N HIS A 426 -0.43 3.01 18.39
CA HIS A 426 0.16 2.00 17.50
C HIS A 426 -0.84 0.87 17.20
N ILE A 427 -0.54 0.04 16.19
CA ILE A 427 -1.38 -1.09 15.78
C ILE A 427 -1.13 -2.30 16.69
N GLY A 428 -1.96 -2.50 17.71
CA GLY A 428 -1.87 -3.64 18.64
C GLY A 428 -2.92 -4.74 18.45
N LEU A 429 -4.03 -4.45 17.76
CA LEU A 429 -5.16 -5.37 17.61
C LEU A 429 -5.02 -6.25 16.36
N LEU A 430 -5.31 -7.55 16.52
CA LEU A 430 -5.27 -8.52 15.43
C LEU A 430 -6.55 -9.37 15.38
N MET A 431 -7.25 -9.29 14.26
CA MET A 431 -8.25 -10.28 13.86
C MET A 431 -7.68 -11.25 12.81
N GLU A 432 -8.39 -12.35 12.58
CA GLU A 432 -8.11 -13.30 11.52
C GLU A 432 -9.40 -13.60 10.76
N VAL A 433 -9.29 -13.74 9.44
CA VAL A 433 -10.31 -14.39 8.63
C VAL A 433 -9.97 -15.88 8.61
N VAL A 434 -10.91 -16.73 9.02
CA VAL A 434 -10.73 -18.20 9.08
C VAL A 434 -11.78 -18.92 8.27
N ALA A 435 -11.39 -20.02 7.63
CA ALA A 435 -12.29 -20.80 6.78
C ALA A 435 -13.33 -21.56 7.63
N VAL A 436 -14.62 -21.50 7.27
CA VAL A 436 -15.67 -22.26 7.98
C VAL A 436 -15.89 -23.67 7.42
N ARG A 437 -15.31 -23.93 6.25
CA ARG A 437 -15.26 -25.21 5.53
C ARG A 437 -13.94 -25.28 4.76
N ASP A 438 -13.63 -26.42 4.14
CA ASP A 438 -12.53 -26.46 3.16
C ASP A 438 -12.83 -25.53 1.98
N ILE A 439 -11.84 -24.74 1.57
CA ILE A 439 -11.87 -23.80 0.44
C ILE A 439 -10.81 -24.24 -0.56
N LYS A 440 -11.20 -24.44 -1.82
CA LYS A 440 -10.25 -24.78 -2.88
C LYS A 440 -9.57 -23.56 -3.45
N GLU A 441 -8.36 -23.76 -3.96
CA GLU A 441 -7.68 -22.76 -4.79
C GLU A 441 -8.61 -22.23 -5.90
N GLY A 442 -8.66 -20.92 -6.04
CA GLY A 442 -9.49 -20.21 -7.00
C GLY A 442 -10.95 -19.99 -6.60
N GLU A 443 -11.42 -20.49 -5.45
CA GLU A 443 -12.73 -20.10 -4.91
C GLU A 443 -12.69 -18.65 -4.40
N GLU A 444 -13.75 -17.88 -4.65
CA GLU A 444 -13.92 -16.54 -4.05
C GLU A 444 -14.22 -16.68 -2.55
N ILE A 445 -13.63 -15.80 -1.75
CA ILE A 445 -13.79 -15.74 -0.30
C ILE A 445 -14.93 -14.79 0.03
N PHE A 446 -15.84 -15.25 0.88
CA PHE A 446 -16.96 -14.47 1.38
C PHE A 446 -17.06 -14.55 2.89
N ILE A 447 -17.42 -13.43 3.50
CA ILE A 447 -17.80 -13.33 4.91
C ILE A 447 -19.24 -12.80 5.03
N ASP A 448 -19.85 -12.97 6.19
CA ASP A 448 -21.09 -12.27 6.50
C ASP A 448 -20.76 -10.84 6.95
N TYR A 449 -21.41 -9.84 6.34
CA TYR A 449 -21.23 -8.43 6.71
C TYR A 449 -22.20 -8.00 7.82
N GLY A 450 -23.06 -8.90 8.27
CA GLY A 450 -24.03 -8.64 9.33
C GLY A 450 -25.39 -8.19 8.81
N LYS A 451 -26.37 -8.28 9.70
CA LYS A 451 -27.78 -8.03 9.39
C LYS A 451 -28.03 -6.56 9.06
N GLU A 452 -27.42 -5.64 9.81
CA GLU A 452 -27.56 -4.20 9.69
C GLU A 452 -27.09 -3.73 8.32
N TRP A 453 -25.92 -4.23 7.88
CA TRP A 453 -25.39 -3.96 6.54
C TRP A 453 -26.37 -4.45 5.46
N LYS A 454 -26.91 -5.67 5.61
CA LYS A 454 -27.85 -6.25 4.63
C LYS A 454 -29.13 -5.44 4.52
N GLU A 455 -29.69 -5.03 5.66
CA GLU A 455 -30.89 -4.18 5.70
C GLU A 455 -30.63 -2.82 5.04
N ALA A 456 -29.50 -2.18 5.37
CA ALA A 456 -29.08 -0.92 4.75
C ALA A 456 -28.85 -1.06 3.24
N TRP A 457 -28.25 -2.17 2.80
CA TRP A 457 -28.00 -2.46 1.38
C TRP A 457 -29.30 -2.64 0.60
N GLU A 458 -30.26 -3.39 1.16
CA GLU A 458 -31.57 -3.57 0.56
C GLU A 458 -32.37 -2.26 0.47
N GLU A 459 -32.29 -1.41 1.50
CA GLU A 459 -32.90 -0.07 1.47
C GLU A 459 -32.25 0.82 0.41
N HIS A 460 -30.92 0.83 0.35
CA HIS A 460 -30.16 1.55 -0.65
C HIS A 460 -30.56 1.15 -2.07
N ASN A 461 -30.63 -0.15 -2.36
CA ASN A 461 -31.04 -0.64 -3.68
C ASN A 461 -32.45 -0.13 -4.05
N LYS A 462 -33.41 -0.20 -3.12
CA LYS A 462 -34.78 0.31 -3.34
C LYS A 462 -34.79 1.83 -3.59
N LYS A 463 -33.99 2.58 -2.83
CA LYS A 463 -33.83 4.04 -3.01
C LYS A 463 -33.22 4.34 -4.37
N PHE A 464 -32.13 3.67 -4.73
CA PHE A 464 -31.41 3.84 -5.99
C PHE A 464 -32.30 3.58 -7.20
N ASP A 465 -33.02 2.46 -7.22
CA ASP A 465 -33.95 2.11 -8.30
C ASP A 465 -35.04 3.17 -8.50
N ARG A 466 -35.57 3.71 -7.39
CA ARG A 466 -36.54 4.82 -7.43
C ARG A 466 -35.91 6.07 -8.03
N LEU A 467 -34.69 6.44 -7.62
CA LEU A 467 -33.99 7.63 -8.13
C LEU A 467 -33.68 7.52 -9.63
N VAL A 468 -33.31 6.32 -10.12
CA VAL A 468 -33.15 6.05 -11.56
C VAL A 468 -34.47 6.20 -12.29
N LYS A 469 -35.55 5.59 -11.76
CA LYS A 469 -36.90 5.68 -12.35
C LYS A 469 -37.43 7.11 -12.41
N ASP A 470 -37.13 7.92 -11.40
CA ASP A 470 -37.53 9.32 -11.31
C ASP A 470 -36.62 10.25 -12.14
N GLY A 471 -35.58 9.71 -12.79
CA GLY A 471 -34.63 10.47 -13.63
C GLY A 471 -33.69 11.36 -12.83
N LYS A 472 -33.55 11.13 -11.52
CA LYS A 472 -32.59 11.84 -10.65
C LYS A 472 -31.19 11.26 -10.78
N ILE A 473 -31.09 9.96 -11.08
CA ILE A 473 -29.86 9.29 -11.49
C ILE A 473 -30.02 8.92 -12.97
N PRO A 474 -29.00 9.15 -13.82
CA PRO A 474 -29.11 8.81 -15.23
C PRO A 474 -29.24 7.29 -15.42
N SER A 475 -29.93 6.86 -16.49
CA SER A 475 -30.03 5.44 -16.83
C SER A 475 -28.73 4.86 -17.41
N THR A 476 -27.82 5.73 -17.85
CA THR A 476 -26.50 5.40 -18.39
C THR A 476 -25.46 6.16 -17.58
N TRP A 477 -24.44 5.46 -17.10
CA TRP A 477 -23.38 6.02 -16.29
C TRP A 477 -22.34 6.74 -17.16
N PRO A 478 -21.70 7.82 -16.69
CA PRO A 478 -20.57 8.42 -17.39
C PRO A 478 -19.43 7.42 -17.67
N VAL A 479 -18.75 7.59 -18.81
CA VAL A 479 -17.55 6.81 -19.16
C VAL A 479 -16.42 7.21 -18.22
N ARG A 480 -15.82 6.26 -17.50
CA ARG A 480 -14.74 6.55 -16.56
C ARG A 480 -13.38 6.58 -17.23
N ALA A 481 -12.38 7.11 -16.53
CA ALA A 481 -11.01 7.06 -16.99
C ALA A 481 -10.50 5.64 -17.30
N VAL A 482 -10.83 4.65 -16.46
CA VAL A 482 -10.43 3.25 -16.69
C VAL A 482 -11.04 2.66 -17.97
N ASP A 483 -12.27 3.05 -18.31
CA ASP A 483 -12.97 2.63 -19.52
C ASP A 483 -12.28 3.21 -20.76
N MET A 484 -11.84 4.47 -20.67
CA MET A 484 -11.06 5.15 -21.71
C MET A 484 -9.66 4.56 -21.85
N ASN A 485 -8.97 4.26 -20.75
CA ASN A 485 -7.66 3.60 -20.77
C ASN A 485 -7.75 2.26 -21.50
N ASN A 486 -8.74 1.43 -21.19
CA ASN A 486 -8.97 0.17 -21.88
C ASN A 486 -9.23 0.35 -23.39
N LYS A 487 -10.03 1.36 -23.77
CA LYS A 487 -10.31 1.68 -25.17
C LYS A 487 -9.08 2.16 -25.94
N TYR A 488 -8.18 2.91 -25.28
CA TYR A 488 -7.03 3.54 -25.91
C TYR A 488 -5.73 2.73 -25.82
N GLN A 489 -5.72 1.54 -25.21
CA GLN A 489 -4.51 0.69 -25.06
C GLN A 489 -3.71 0.45 -26.35
N SER A 490 -4.36 0.44 -27.51
CA SER A 490 -3.73 0.24 -28.83
C SER A 490 -4.12 1.32 -29.86
N VAL A 491 -4.82 2.36 -29.42
CA VAL A 491 -5.35 3.41 -30.32
C VAL A 491 -4.75 4.74 -29.94
N GLY A 492 -4.30 5.50 -30.94
CA GLY A 492 -3.66 6.78 -30.70
C GLY A 492 -4.58 7.78 -29.99
N TYR A 493 -4.08 8.41 -28.91
CA TYR A 493 -4.75 9.56 -28.28
C TYR A 493 -5.01 10.69 -29.29
N ARG A 494 -6.13 11.39 -29.13
CA ARG A 494 -6.64 12.39 -30.08
C ARG A 494 -5.84 13.68 -29.99
N THR A 495 -5.47 14.27 -31.14
CA THR A 495 -4.84 15.60 -31.17
C THR A 495 -5.86 16.69 -30.87
N LYS A 496 -5.39 17.90 -30.60
CA LYS A 496 -6.23 19.08 -30.39
C LYS A 496 -7.23 19.34 -31.53
N GLU A 497 -6.83 19.15 -32.78
CA GLU A 497 -7.72 19.30 -33.94
C GLU A 497 -8.79 18.21 -34.03
N GLU A 498 -8.47 16.99 -33.60
CA GLU A 498 -9.42 15.88 -33.51
C GLU A 498 -10.43 16.14 -32.38
N LEU A 499 -9.98 16.60 -31.22
CA LEU A 499 -10.82 16.94 -30.08
C LEU A 499 -11.82 18.08 -30.36
N ALA A 500 -11.46 19.04 -31.21
CA ALA A 500 -12.38 20.08 -31.64
C ALA A 500 -13.61 19.55 -32.41
N LYS A 501 -13.53 18.32 -32.95
CA LYS A 501 -14.61 17.65 -33.69
C LYS A 501 -15.28 16.54 -32.87
N ASP A 502 -14.51 15.84 -32.06
CA ASP A 502 -14.91 14.67 -31.28
C ASP A 502 -14.22 14.72 -29.91
N PRO A 503 -14.74 15.55 -28.98
CA PRO A 503 -14.14 15.73 -27.67
C PRO A 503 -14.18 14.44 -26.84
N TYR A 504 -13.31 14.35 -25.86
CA TYR A 504 -13.46 13.36 -24.79
C TYR A 504 -14.64 13.72 -23.88
N PRO A 505 -15.20 12.74 -23.13
CA PRO A 505 -16.15 13.04 -22.06
C PRO A 505 -15.59 14.07 -21.08
N GLU A 506 -16.42 14.99 -20.59
CA GLU A 506 -15.98 16.10 -19.72
C GLU A 506 -15.44 15.63 -18.36
N ASN A 507 -15.81 14.42 -17.93
CA ASN A 507 -15.41 13.82 -16.67
C ASN A 507 -14.06 13.08 -16.73
N VAL A 508 -13.34 13.12 -17.85
CA VAL A 508 -12.00 12.53 -17.99
C VAL A 508 -11.02 13.52 -18.61
N ARG A 509 -9.74 13.35 -18.30
CA ARG A 509 -8.65 14.14 -18.89
C ARG A 509 -7.40 13.29 -19.08
N LEU A 510 -6.49 13.76 -19.92
CA LEU A 510 -5.20 13.11 -20.13
C LEU A 510 -4.17 13.61 -19.12
N ALA A 511 -3.39 12.68 -18.60
CA ALA A 511 -2.17 12.91 -17.85
C ALA A 511 -1.01 12.14 -18.50
N ALA A 512 0.22 12.59 -18.28
CA ALA A 512 1.42 11.89 -18.73
C ALA A 512 2.54 11.94 -17.70
N PHE A 513 3.29 10.85 -17.58
CA PHE A 513 4.53 10.78 -16.81
C PHE A 513 5.64 11.51 -17.59
N ILE A 514 6.02 12.69 -17.10
CA ILE A 514 6.98 13.56 -17.76
C ILE A 514 8.36 13.33 -17.16
N VAL A 515 9.21 12.64 -17.92
CA VAL A 515 10.64 12.45 -17.60
C VAL A 515 11.44 13.18 -18.66
N LEU A 516 12.31 14.11 -18.24
CA LEU A 516 13.06 14.99 -19.14
C LEU A 516 14.49 14.51 -19.27
N LYS A 517 14.98 14.34 -20.50
CA LYS A 517 16.37 13.98 -20.74
C LYS A 517 17.32 15.08 -20.25
N GLY A 518 18.36 14.70 -19.50
CA GLY A 518 19.41 15.61 -19.02
C GLY A 518 20.25 16.23 -20.16
N GLY A 519 19.74 17.27 -20.82
CA GLY A 519 20.43 18.01 -21.87
C GLY A 519 19.54 19.06 -22.53
N LYS A 520 20.05 20.28 -22.76
CA LYS A 520 19.27 21.35 -23.42
C LYS A 520 19.12 21.12 -24.94
N GLN A 521 17.86 21.21 -25.38
CA GLN A 521 17.28 21.62 -26.67
C GLN A 521 17.89 21.12 -28.00
N SER A 522 17.09 20.37 -28.76
CA SER A 522 17.18 20.31 -30.23
C SER A 522 16.68 21.62 -30.83
N GLY A 523 17.47 22.19 -31.75
CA GLY A 523 17.29 23.57 -32.22
C GLY A 523 16.03 23.88 -33.05
N ALA A 524 15.84 25.20 -33.19
CA ALA A 524 15.07 25.91 -34.21
C ALA A 524 13.56 25.63 -34.31
N MET A 525 12.85 25.54 -33.18
CA MET A 525 11.48 26.06 -33.03
C MET A 525 11.18 26.26 -31.52
N GLU A 526 11.30 27.50 -31.05
CA GLU A 526 10.84 28.03 -29.75
C GLU A 526 11.49 27.52 -28.43
N GLU A 527 11.74 28.44 -27.49
CA GLU A 527 12.59 28.26 -26.29
C GLU A 527 12.08 27.28 -25.22
N ASN A 528 11.07 26.42 -25.46
CA ASN A 528 10.47 25.57 -24.40
C ASN A 528 10.06 24.13 -24.84
N VAL A 529 10.67 23.58 -25.89
CA VAL A 529 10.49 22.16 -26.25
C VAL A 529 11.58 21.31 -25.60
N TYR A 530 11.17 20.27 -24.88
CA TYR A 530 12.03 19.29 -24.23
C TYR A 530 11.87 17.92 -24.90
N GLU A 531 12.91 17.09 -24.83
CA GLU A 531 12.83 15.70 -25.26
C GLU A 531 12.47 14.83 -24.04
N TRP A 532 11.48 13.96 -24.20
CA TRP A 532 11.21 12.92 -23.21
C TRP A 532 12.40 11.97 -23.11
N GLY A 533 12.87 11.69 -21.91
CA GLY A 533 13.97 10.77 -21.66
C GLY A 533 13.59 9.85 -20.52
N PHE A 534 13.69 8.54 -20.71
CA PHE A 534 13.54 7.56 -19.64
C PHE A 534 14.91 7.00 -19.31
N GLU A 535 15.26 7.03 -18.03
CA GLU A 535 16.42 6.30 -17.55
C GLU A 535 15.97 4.86 -17.30
N GLU A 536 16.45 3.91 -18.11
CA GLU A 536 16.10 2.49 -17.99
C GLU A 536 16.34 1.92 -16.58
N GLU A 537 17.22 2.56 -15.80
CA GLU A 537 17.57 2.18 -14.44
C GLU A 537 16.45 2.45 -13.40
N GLU A 538 15.52 3.39 -13.66
CA GLU A 538 14.41 3.69 -12.73
C GLU A 538 13.31 2.61 -12.75
N GLY A 539 13.15 1.86 -13.84
CA GLY A 539 12.25 0.71 -13.94
C GLY A 539 10.73 0.99 -13.83
N SER A 540 10.31 2.14 -13.29
CA SER A 540 8.90 2.57 -13.17
C SER A 540 8.80 4.09 -13.07
N PHE A 541 7.65 4.67 -13.47
CA PHE A 541 7.42 6.11 -13.28
C PHE A 541 7.03 6.43 -11.85
N HIS A 542 7.55 7.55 -11.34
CA HIS A 542 7.13 8.12 -10.08
C HIS A 542 5.87 8.99 -10.27
N HIS A 543 4.98 9.00 -9.27
CA HIS A 543 3.71 9.75 -9.35
C HIS A 543 3.91 11.27 -9.43
N ASP A 544 5.01 11.76 -8.87
CA ASP A 544 5.41 13.17 -8.91
C ASP A 544 5.84 13.63 -10.31
N GLN A 545 6.06 12.71 -11.26
CA GLN A 545 6.31 13.00 -12.68
C GLN A 545 5.00 13.19 -13.47
N LEU A 546 3.85 12.82 -12.90
CA LEU A 546 2.56 12.81 -13.60
C LEU A 546 1.98 14.23 -13.71
N ARG A 547 1.63 14.66 -14.93
CA ARG A 547 1.09 16.00 -15.21
C ARG A 547 -0.10 15.92 -16.16
N THR A 548 -1.09 16.80 -16.01
CA THR A 548 -2.14 16.94 -17.03
C THR A 548 -1.54 17.45 -18.34
N VAL A 549 -1.97 16.88 -19.47
CA VAL A 549 -1.42 17.21 -20.79
C VAL A 549 -2.48 17.37 -21.88
N GLU A 550 -2.13 18.10 -22.93
CA GLU A 550 -2.83 18.09 -24.22
C GLU A 550 -1.95 17.44 -25.30
N ILE A 551 -2.54 16.65 -26.18
CA ILE A 551 -1.82 16.09 -27.34
C ILE A 551 -1.80 17.12 -28.46
N VAL A 552 -0.61 17.65 -28.76
CA VAL A 552 -0.40 18.62 -29.84
C VAL A 552 -0.23 17.91 -31.16
N GLN A 553 0.65 16.91 -31.21
CA GLN A 553 0.89 16.10 -32.40
C GLN A 553 1.03 14.63 -32.03
N ARG A 554 0.66 13.76 -32.97
CA ARG A 554 0.80 12.30 -32.87
C ARG A 554 1.52 11.81 -34.12
N ARG A 555 2.52 10.94 -33.95
CA ARG A 555 3.23 10.27 -35.04
C ARG A 555 3.29 8.76 -34.79
N SER A 556 3.14 7.97 -35.86
CA SER A 556 3.27 6.51 -35.79
C SER A 556 4.74 6.11 -35.97
N VAL A 557 5.19 5.07 -35.27
CA VAL A 557 6.55 4.53 -35.36
C VAL A 557 6.48 3.11 -35.94
N GLU A 558 6.78 2.98 -37.23
CA GLU A 558 6.62 1.71 -37.96
C GLU A 558 7.46 0.55 -37.39
N GLU A 559 8.58 0.84 -36.72
CA GLU A 559 9.50 -0.17 -36.17
C GLU A 559 9.27 -0.50 -34.69
N SER A 560 8.22 0.05 -34.05
CA SER A 560 7.93 -0.23 -32.65
C SER A 560 7.32 -1.62 -32.46
N LYS A 561 7.80 -2.35 -31.45
CA LYS A 561 7.21 -3.63 -31.01
C LYS A 561 6.01 -3.44 -30.06
N SER A 562 5.70 -2.20 -29.68
CA SER A 562 4.57 -1.88 -28.81
C SER A 562 3.23 -2.12 -29.52
N ALA A 563 2.23 -2.55 -28.77
CA ALA A 563 0.84 -2.65 -29.25
C ALA A 563 0.26 -1.29 -29.67
N ALA A 564 0.84 -0.19 -29.17
CA ALA A 564 0.49 1.18 -29.51
C ALA A 564 1.74 1.93 -30.02
N PRO A 565 2.08 1.85 -31.32
CA PRO A 565 3.31 2.39 -31.87
C PRO A 565 3.22 3.90 -32.11
N TYR A 566 2.85 4.68 -31.09
CA TYR A 566 2.66 6.12 -31.20
C TYR A 566 3.64 6.89 -30.32
N LEU A 567 4.16 7.99 -30.86
CA LEU A 567 4.87 9.02 -30.11
C LEU A 567 4.09 10.34 -30.20
N TYR A 568 4.22 11.14 -29.16
CA TYR A 568 3.43 12.35 -28.97
C TYR A 568 4.32 13.56 -28.70
N LEU A 569 3.93 14.69 -29.30
CA LEU A 569 4.28 16.01 -28.79
C LEU A 569 3.14 16.43 -27.85
N VAL A 570 3.45 16.56 -26.57
CA VAL A 570 2.46 16.94 -25.55
C VAL A 570 2.75 18.34 -25.02
N LYS A 571 1.69 19.05 -24.65
CA LYS A 571 1.75 20.31 -23.93
C LYS A 571 1.38 20.05 -22.46
N SER A 572 2.29 20.33 -21.54
CA SER A 572 2.00 20.24 -20.11
C SER A 572 1.09 21.39 -19.68
N ILE A 573 -0.02 21.05 -19.02
CA ILE A 573 -0.95 22.03 -18.45
C ILE A 573 -0.49 22.30 -17.02
N SER A 574 0.11 23.48 -16.79
CA SER A 574 0.49 23.92 -15.45
C SER A 574 -0.06 25.33 -15.18
N ASN A 575 -0.25 25.66 -13.90
CA ASN A 575 -0.67 27.01 -13.48
C ASN A 575 0.40 28.09 -13.75
N LYS A 576 1.61 27.70 -14.20
CA LYS A 576 2.69 28.64 -14.53
C LYS A 576 2.40 29.27 -15.89
N LYS A 577 2.71 30.57 -16.03
CA LYS A 577 2.53 31.35 -17.27
C LYS A 577 3.34 30.85 -18.49
N ARG A 578 4.14 29.79 -18.35
CA ARG A 578 5.01 29.25 -19.41
C ARG A 578 4.44 27.94 -19.93
N GLU A 579 4.25 27.88 -21.24
CA GLU A 579 3.90 26.64 -21.93
C GLU A 579 5.14 25.76 -22.05
N VAL A 580 5.04 24.51 -21.60
CA VAL A 580 6.11 23.52 -21.68
C VAL A 580 5.65 22.44 -22.66
N PHE A 581 6.46 22.20 -23.69
CA PHE A 581 6.21 21.17 -24.68
C PHE A 581 7.22 20.04 -24.51
N ILE A 582 6.77 18.80 -24.61
CA ILE A 582 7.62 17.62 -24.51
C ILE A 582 7.38 16.77 -25.75
N ASP A 583 8.42 16.61 -26.57
CA ASP A 583 8.41 15.75 -27.75
C ASP A 583 8.83 14.33 -27.39
N ASN A 584 8.50 13.38 -28.27
CA ASN A 584 8.84 11.96 -28.14
C ASN A 584 8.23 11.26 -26.92
N VAL A 585 7.13 11.77 -26.35
CA VAL A 585 6.44 11.09 -25.25
C VAL A 585 5.84 9.78 -25.78
N PRO A 586 6.13 8.61 -25.17
CA PRO A 586 5.59 7.35 -25.63
C PRO A 586 4.15 7.14 -25.18
N HIS A 587 3.45 6.23 -25.86
CA HIS A 587 2.04 5.94 -25.59
C HIS A 587 1.82 5.45 -24.15
N GLU A 588 2.68 4.55 -23.68
CA GLU A 588 2.67 3.99 -22.32
C GLU A 588 2.95 5.00 -21.21
N ALA A 589 3.39 6.22 -21.53
CA ALA A 589 3.54 7.29 -20.54
C ALA A 589 2.27 8.12 -20.36
N ILE A 590 1.26 7.96 -21.21
CA ILE A 590 0.02 8.75 -21.20
C ILE A 590 -1.14 7.89 -20.70
N VAL A 591 -2.01 8.48 -19.88
CA VAL A 591 -3.15 7.82 -19.25
C VAL A 591 -4.33 8.77 -19.10
N PHE A 592 -5.55 8.25 -19.18
CA PHE A 592 -6.73 8.95 -18.71
C PHE A 592 -6.84 8.87 -17.20
N VAL A 593 -7.19 10.00 -16.60
CA VAL A 593 -7.57 10.13 -15.19
C VAL A 593 -8.94 10.80 -15.12
N ASP A 594 -9.70 10.52 -14.07
CA ASP A 594 -10.98 11.19 -13.87
C ASP A 594 -10.72 12.69 -13.61
N ALA A 595 -11.64 13.53 -14.04
CA ALA A 595 -11.58 14.94 -13.71
C ALA A 595 -11.81 15.11 -12.20
N PRO A 596 -11.30 16.20 -11.59
CA PRO A 596 -11.48 16.43 -10.16
C PRO A 596 -12.97 16.42 -9.77
N GLY A 597 -13.30 15.70 -8.71
CA GLY A 597 -14.66 15.61 -8.19
C GLY A 597 -15.63 14.80 -9.07
N THR A 598 -15.15 14.11 -10.12
CA THR A 598 -16.05 13.38 -11.05
C THR A 598 -15.91 11.87 -11.02
N SER A 599 -14.98 11.32 -10.23
CA SER A 599 -14.89 9.88 -10.03
C SER A 599 -16.09 9.35 -9.26
N ASP A 600 -16.32 8.02 -9.34
CA ASP A 600 -17.47 7.38 -8.71
C ASP A 600 -17.53 7.61 -7.18
N GLN A 601 -16.39 7.86 -6.50
CA GLN A 601 -16.39 8.08 -5.04
C GLN A 601 -17.11 9.36 -4.60
N PHE A 602 -17.23 10.37 -5.48
CA PHE A 602 -17.94 11.62 -5.19
C PHE A 602 -19.45 11.54 -5.46
N PHE A 603 -19.98 10.34 -5.74
CA PHE A 603 -21.40 10.17 -5.97
C PHE A 603 -22.20 10.25 -4.65
N ASN A 604 -22.96 11.34 -4.47
CA ASN A 604 -23.68 11.65 -3.21
C ASN A 604 -24.66 10.57 -2.74
N ASP A 605 -25.31 9.85 -3.66
CA ASP A 605 -26.26 8.77 -3.34
C ASP A 605 -25.58 7.39 -3.34
N SER A 606 -24.26 7.33 -3.13
CA SER A 606 -23.55 6.06 -2.98
C SER A 606 -23.77 5.43 -1.60
N PHE A 607 -23.67 4.11 -1.54
CA PHE A 607 -23.84 3.35 -0.30
C PHE A 607 -22.63 3.51 0.62
N ARG A 608 -22.88 3.68 1.92
CA ARG A 608 -21.87 3.85 2.99
C ARG A 608 -22.31 3.10 4.24
N HIS A 609 -21.62 2.01 4.59
CA HIS A 609 -21.90 1.22 5.79
C HIS A 609 -20.70 0.36 6.17
N TYR A 610 -20.36 0.29 7.46
CA TYR A 610 -19.32 -0.60 7.96
C TYR A 610 -19.69 -2.07 7.79
N ILE A 611 -18.69 -2.94 7.81
CA ILE A 611 -18.86 -4.39 7.85
C ILE A 611 -19.06 -4.78 9.32
N GLY A 612 -20.17 -5.44 9.65
CA GLY A 612 -20.53 -5.78 11.03
C GLY A 612 -19.63 -6.84 11.65
N ILE A 613 -19.06 -6.54 12.82
CA ILE A 613 -18.48 -7.56 13.70
C ILE A 613 -19.63 -8.27 14.42
N PRO A 614 -19.67 -9.62 14.45
CA PRO A 614 -20.73 -10.34 15.15
C PRO A 614 -20.77 -10.03 16.65
N ASP A 615 -21.99 -9.96 17.19
CA ASP A 615 -22.28 -9.68 18.60
C ASP A 615 -21.48 -10.58 19.56
N GLU A 616 -21.29 -11.86 19.20
CA GLU A 616 -20.69 -12.87 20.07
C GLU A 616 -19.19 -12.65 20.31
N ILE A 617 -18.53 -11.87 19.44
CA ILE A 617 -17.09 -11.60 19.54
C ILE A 617 -16.79 -10.12 19.82
N PHE A 618 -17.76 -9.22 19.74
CA PHE A 618 -17.51 -7.80 19.99
C PHE A 618 -17.32 -7.53 21.50
N PRO A 619 -16.18 -6.93 21.93
CA PRO A 619 -15.91 -6.66 23.34
C PRO A 619 -16.98 -5.80 24.01
N GLN A 620 -17.29 -6.13 25.27
CA GLN A 620 -18.33 -5.44 26.04
C GLN A 620 -17.93 -4.01 26.42
N GLY A 621 -16.63 -3.77 26.71
CA GLY A 621 -16.13 -2.43 27.08
C GLY A 621 -16.29 -1.40 25.96
N TRP A 622 -16.35 -1.84 24.70
CA TRP A 622 -16.46 -0.93 23.55
C TRP A 622 -17.90 -0.64 23.14
N ARG A 623 -18.90 -1.15 23.86
CA ARG A 623 -20.31 -0.90 23.57
C ARG A 623 -20.74 0.45 24.17
N ASN A 624 -20.18 1.53 23.64
CA ASN A 624 -20.34 2.90 24.13
C ASN A 624 -21.42 3.71 23.40
N ALA A 625 -22.00 3.20 22.30
CA ALA A 625 -23.04 3.93 21.59
C ALA A 625 -24.31 3.99 22.44
N VAL A 626 -24.79 5.20 22.73
CA VAL A 626 -26.09 5.42 23.33
C VAL A 626 -27.13 4.92 22.34
N LYS A 627 -27.95 3.92 22.71
CA LYS A 627 -29.14 3.57 21.92
C LYS A 627 -30.01 4.82 21.84
N GLU A 628 -30.10 5.41 20.64
CA GLU A 628 -31.14 6.40 20.39
C GLU A 628 -32.49 5.70 20.57
N ASP A 629 -33.19 6.02 21.67
CA ASP A 629 -34.52 5.50 22.03
C ASP A 629 -35.63 6.00 21.08
#